data_AF-A0A9Q6LK87-F1
#
_entry.id   AF-A0A9Q6LK87-F1
#
_cell.length_a   1.000
_cell.length_b   1.000
_cell.length_c   1.000
_cell.angle_alpha   90.00
_cell.angle_beta   90.00
_cell.angle_gamma   90.00
#
_symmetry.space_group_name_H-M   'P 1'
#
loop_
_entity.id
_entity.type
_entity.pdbx_description
1 polymer ?
#
loop_
_entity_poly.entity_id
_entity_poly.type
_entity_poly.pdbx_seq_one_letter_code
_entity_poly.pdbx_strand_id
1 'polypeptide(L)'
;MTSLSEKIIKPKLGVLELAKQLGNVSKACEVTGYSRDSFYRFKKLYETGGEEALQEISKKRPNVKNRVPEHIEQAVIDLAIENPALGQLRASNELLQRGVIVSSSGVRSVWLRNGLETFKKRLKALEAKSAQDGILLTEEQLQALEKAKQEKEAHGEIETEHPGYLGS
;
A
#
# COMPACT_ATOMS: atom_id res chain seq x y z
N MET A 1 8.19 -18.55 -16.89
CA MET A 1 9.01 -17.41 -16.44
C MET A 1 9.29 -17.60 -14.96
N THR A 2 10.54 -17.52 -14.49
CA THR A 2 10.87 -17.71 -13.07
C THR A 2 10.34 -16.55 -12.22
N SER A 3 9.73 -16.86 -11.07
CA SER A 3 9.21 -15.84 -10.16
C SER A 3 10.34 -14.98 -9.57
N LEU A 4 10.05 -13.73 -9.18
CA LEU A 4 11.04 -12.84 -8.56
C LEU A 4 11.61 -13.47 -7.28
N SER A 5 10.78 -14.19 -6.52
CA SER A 5 11.16 -14.92 -5.31
C SER A 5 12.18 -16.03 -5.61
N GLU A 6 11.95 -16.83 -6.66
CA GLU A 6 12.90 -17.88 -7.08
C GLU A 6 14.26 -17.31 -7.46
N LYS A 7 14.29 -16.15 -8.13
CA LYS A 7 15.55 -15.49 -8.50
C LYS A 7 16.36 -15.03 -7.28
N ILE A 8 15.71 -14.78 -6.16
CA ILE A 8 16.35 -14.38 -4.89
C ILE A 8 16.77 -15.61 -4.07
N ILE A 9 15.95 -16.66 -4.06
CA ILE A 9 16.19 -17.87 -3.26
C ILE A 9 17.32 -18.71 -3.86
N LYS A 10 17.29 -18.98 -5.17
CA LYS A 10 18.24 -19.89 -5.84
C LYS A 10 19.71 -19.53 -5.61
N PRO A 11 20.14 -18.26 -5.74
CA PRO A 11 21.54 -17.90 -5.46
C PRO A 11 21.95 -18.16 -4.01
N LYS A 12 21.09 -17.85 -3.03
CA LYS A 12 21.37 -18.04 -1.60
C LYS A 12 21.48 -19.52 -1.23
N LEU A 13 20.59 -20.34 -1.80
CA LEU A 13 20.61 -21.79 -1.67
C LEU A 13 21.88 -22.38 -2.30
N GLY A 14 22.27 -21.89 -3.49
CA GLY A 14 23.48 -22.33 -4.18
C GLY A 14 24.76 -22.11 -3.37
N VAL A 15 24.89 -21.02 -2.60
CA VAL A 15 26.07 -20.84 -1.72
C VAL A 15 26.09 -21.89 -0.60
N LEU A 16 24.93 -22.19 0.00
CA LEU A 16 24.81 -23.18 1.07
C LEU A 16 25.16 -24.59 0.58
N GLU A 17 24.70 -24.96 -0.61
CA GLU A 17 25.01 -26.23 -1.24
C GLU A 17 26.48 -26.34 -1.67
N LEU A 18 27.03 -25.28 -2.27
CA LEU A 18 28.43 -25.24 -2.68
C LEU A 18 29.37 -25.40 -1.47
N ALA A 19 29.04 -24.77 -0.34
CA ALA A 19 29.81 -24.95 0.90
C ALA A 19 29.77 -26.39 1.43
N LYS A 20 28.63 -27.10 1.27
CA LYS A 20 28.52 -28.52 1.64
C LYS A 20 29.38 -29.40 0.72
N GLN A 21 29.35 -29.16 -0.58
CA GLN A 21 30.13 -29.92 -1.57
C GLN A 21 31.64 -29.73 -1.40
N LEU A 22 32.09 -28.49 -1.14
CA LEU A 22 33.50 -28.16 -0.98
C LEU A 22 34.05 -28.45 0.42
N GLY A 23 33.18 -28.65 1.42
CA GLY A 23 33.57 -28.71 2.84
C GLY A 23 34.24 -27.43 3.37
N ASN A 24 34.20 -26.33 2.60
CA ASN A 24 34.89 -25.08 2.91
C ASN A 24 34.01 -23.86 2.59
N VAL A 25 33.58 -23.16 3.65
CA VAL A 25 32.73 -21.98 3.57
C VAL A 25 33.45 -20.80 2.91
N SER A 26 34.71 -20.56 3.25
CA SER A 26 35.48 -19.43 2.71
C SER A 26 35.62 -19.53 1.19
N LYS A 27 35.91 -20.73 0.68
CA LYS A 27 36.05 -20.99 -0.76
C LYS A 27 34.72 -20.86 -1.50
N ALA A 28 33.62 -21.34 -0.89
CA ALA A 28 32.29 -21.17 -1.46
C ALA A 28 31.87 -19.69 -1.53
N CYS A 29 32.17 -18.91 -0.49
CA CYS A 29 31.92 -17.46 -0.44
C CYS A 29 32.76 -16.69 -1.49
N GLU A 30 34.02 -17.06 -1.68
CA GLU A 30 34.90 -16.46 -2.68
C GLU A 30 34.39 -16.68 -4.11
N VAL A 31 33.98 -17.91 -4.43
CA VAL A 31 33.46 -18.28 -5.76
C VAL A 31 32.11 -17.61 -6.06
N THR A 32 31.25 -17.45 -5.05
CA THR A 32 29.89 -16.92 -5.22
C THR A 32 29.78 -15.41 -5.00
N GLY A 33 30.86 -14.76 -4.53
CA GLY A 33 30.90 -13.32 -4.25
C GLY A 33 30.14 -12.88 -2.99
N TYR A 34 29.73 -13.81 -2.13
CA TYR A 34 29.07 -13.48 -0.86
C TYR A 34 30.07 -13.34 0.28
N SER A 35 29.78 -12.43 1.22
CA SER A 35 30.55 -12.38 2.47
C SER A 35 30.29 -13.61 3.34
N ARG A 36 31.27 -13.98 4.17
CA ARG A 36 31.10 -15.05 5.18
C ARG A 36 29.95 -14.73 6.16
N ASP A 37 29.72 -13.46 6.48
CA ASP A 37 28.59 -13.03 7.32
C ASP A 37 27.25 -13.33 6.65
N SER A 38 27.11 -13.01 5.36
CA SER A 38 25.93 -13.34 4.56
C SER A 38 25.64 -14.84 4.55
N PHE A 39 26.69 -15.67 4.42
CA PHE A 39 26.57 -17.13 4.48
C PHE A 39 25.96 -17.60 5.81
N TYR A 40 26.51 -17.17 6.95
CA TYR A 40 25.98 -17.60 8.25
C TYR A 40 24.56 -17.07 8.50
N ARG A 41 24.22 -15.88 8.00
CA ARG A 41 22.84 -15.38 8.00
C ARG A 41 21.91 -16.28 7.17
N PHE A 42 22.29 -16.67 5.96
CA PHE A 42 21.48 -17.56 5.11
C PHE A 42 21.35 -18.95 5.74
N LYS A 43 22.44 -19.49 6.29
CA LYS A 43 22.45 -20.78 6.99
C LYS A 43 21.45 -20.77 8.15
N LYS A 44 21.48 -19.73 8.99
CA LYS A 44 20.54 -19.56 10.10
C LYS A 44 19.09 -19.47 9.62
N LEU A 45 18.82 -18.72 8.54
CA LEU A 45 17.48 -18.61 7.97
C LEU A 45 16.98 -19.95 7.43
N TYR A 46 17.84 -20.67 6.71
CA TYR A 46 17.54 -21.99 6.16
C TYR A 46 17.26 -23.02 7.26
N GLU A 47 18.04 -23.02 8.34
CA GLU A 47 17.80 -23.90 9.51
C GLU A 47 16.50 -23.56 10.25
N THR A 48 16.06 -22.29 10.24
CA THR A 48 14.87 -21.85 10.95
C THR A 48 13.57 -22.07 10.16
N GLY A 49 13.60 -21.95 8.83
CA GLY A 49 12.38 -21.99 8.01
C GLY A 49 12.59 -22.45 6.57
N GLY A 50 13.63 -23.24 6.31
CA GLY A 50 13.87 -23.88 5.02
C GLY A 50 14.13 -22.89 3.88
N GLU A 51 13.76 -23.30 2.67
CA GLU A 51 14.00 -22.52 1.44
C GLU A 51 13.19 -21.22 1.41
N GLU A 52 11.96 -21.24 1.93
CA GLU A 52 11.07 -20.09 1.94
C GLU A 52 11.62 -18.97 2.85
N ALA A 53 12.31 -19.31 3.94
CA ALA A 53 12.94 -18.33 4.83
C ALA A 53 14.14 -17.60 4.20
N LEU A 54 14.69 -18.08 3.07
CA LEU A 54 15.72 -17.36 2.31
C LEU A 54 15.14 -16.20 1.49
N GLN A 55 13.81 -16.14 1.35
CA GLN A 55 13.14 -14.98 0.80
C GLN A 55 13.41 -13.79 1.72
N GLU A 56 14.05 -12.76 1.17
CA GLU A 56 14.53 -11.64 1.99
C GLU A 56 13.37 -10.91 2.66
N ILE A 57 13.31 -10.93 3.98
CA ILE A 57 12.35 -10.12 4.71
C ILE A 57 12.82 -8.68 4.65
N SER A 58 12.08 -7.84 3.92
CA SER A 58 12.36 -6.40 3.82
C SER A 58 12.62 -5.80 5.21
N LYS A 59 13.74 -5.09 5.34
CA LYS A 59 14.05 -4.30 6.55
C LYS A 59 13.16 -3.07 6.69
N LYS A 60 12.44 -2.67 5.62
CA LYS A 60 11.49 -1.55 5.64
C LYS A 60 10.17 -2.01 6.25
N ARG A 61 10.11 -2.09 7.58
CA ARG A 61 8.88 -2.40 8.32
C ARG A 61 8.26 -1.11 8.87
N PRO A 62 6.93 -0.91 8.78
CA PRO A 62 6.28 0.22 9.42
C PRO A 62 6.48 0.20 10.94
N ASN A 63 6.87 1.34 11.53
CA ASN A 63 6.96 1.48 12.98
C ASN A 63 5.61 1.90 13.55
N VAL A 64 4.91 0.96 14.20
CA VAL A 64 3.58 1.18 14.79
C VAL A 64 3.61 2.24 15.89
N LYS A 65 4.73 2.38 16.62
CA LYS A 65 4.85 3.35 17.72
C LYS A 65 4.79 4.82 17.26
N ASN A 66 5.09 5.07 15.99
CA ASN A 66 5.06 6.42 15.41
C ASN A 66 3.69 6.73 14.78
N ARG A 67 2.67 5.89 14.97
CA ARG A 67 1.34 6.13 14.45
C ARG A 67 0.60 7.15 15.31
N VAL A 68 -0.32 7.84 14.65
CA VAL A 68 -1.36 8.59 15.37
C VAL A 68 -2.25 7.61 16.13
N PRO A 69 -2.83 8.02 17.27
CA PRO A 69 -3.84 7.24 17.96
C PRO A 69 -4.99 6.83 17.03
N GLU A 70 -5.61 5.68 17.31
CA GLU A 70 -6.65 5.09 16.48
C GLU A 70 -7.85 6.03 16.25
N HIS A 71 -8.29 6.73 17.30
CA HIS A 71 -9.39 7.70 17.18
C HIS A 71 -9.09 8.86 16.22
N ILE A 72 -7.82 9.29 16.13
CA ILE A 72 -7.38 10.31 15.17
C ILE A 72 -7.36 9.71 13.76
N GLU A 73 -6.87 8.48 13.61
CA GLU A 73 -6.85 7.79 12.31
C GLU A 73 -8.27 7.58 11.78
N GLN A 74 -9.22 7.16 12.63
CA GLN A 74 -10.63 7.03 12.29
C GLN A 74 -11.26 8.37 11.89
N ALA A 75 -11.10 9.42 12.70
CA ALA A 75 -11.63 10.75 12.37
C ALA A 75 -11.13 11.28 11.00
N VAL A 76 -9.86 11.00 10.65
CA VAL A 76 -9.29 11.36 9.35
C VAL A 76 -9.91 10.55 8.20
N ILE A 77 -10.19 9.26 8.42
CA ILE A 77 -10.83 8.38 7.43
C ILE A 77 -12.28 8.79 7.23
N ASP A 78 -13.02 9.00 8.32
CA ASP A 78 -14.43 9.40 8.28
C ASP A 78 -14.60 10.72 7.55
N LEU A 79 -13.78 11.72 7.88
CA LEU A 79 -13.81 13.01 7.17
C LEU A 79 -13.50 12.85 5.68
N ALA A 80 -12.59 11.95 5.32
CA ALA A 80 -12.22 11.73 3.93
C ALA A 80 -13.34 11.07 3.11
N ILE A 81 -14.23 10.31 3.77
CA ILE A 81 -15.40 9.70 3.15
C ILE A 81 -16.57 10.70 3.16
N GLU A 82 -16.79 11.41 4.26
CA GLU A 82 -17.81 12.46 4.38
C GLU A 82 -17.63 13.53 3.30
N ASN A 83 -16.40 14.04 3.13
CA ASN A 83 -16.12 15.12 2.20
C ASN A 83 -14.88 14.81 1.33
N PRO A 84 -15.03 13.97 0.29
CA PRO A 84 -13.93 13.50 -0.56
C PRO A 84 -13.17 14.64 -1.26
N ALA A 85 -13.81 15.78 -1.50
CA ALA A 85 -13.24 16.92 -2.22
C ALA A 85 -12.15 17.66 -1.42
N LEU A 86 -12.06 17.48 -0.11
CA LEU A 86 -11.12 18.22 0.73
C LEU A 86 -9.67 17.87 0.40
N GLY A 87 -8.80 18.88 0.33
CA GLY A 87 -7.35 18.67 0.29
C GLY A 87 -6.79 18.38 1.70
N GLN A 88 -5.57 17.81 1.76
CA GLN A 88 -4.90 17.49 3.03
C GLN A 88 -4.81 18.66 4.03
N LEU A 89 -4.66 19.89 3.54
CA LEU A 89 -4.61 21.10 4.37
C LEU A 89 -5.99 21.46 4.92
N ARG A 90 -7.03 21.43 4.07
CA ARG A 90 -8.40 21.73 4.50
C ARG A 90 -8.91 20.67 5.48
N ALA A 91 -8.67 19.40 5.21
CA ALA A 91 -9.03 18.30 6.11
C ALA A 91 -8.35 18.46 7.49
N SER A 92 -7.07 18.83 7.53
CA SER A 92 -6.36 19.11 8.79
C SER A 92 -7.00 20.27 9.58
N ASN A 93 -7.40 21.35 8.90
CA ASN A 93 -8.07 22.49 9.54
C ASN A 93 -9.46 22.13 10.05
N GLU A 94 -10.22 21.33 9.31
CA GLU A 94 -11.55 20.89 9.72
C GLU A 94 -11.49 19.94 10.91
N LEU A 95 -10.52 19.03 10.92
CA LEU A 95 -10.22 18.19 12.09
C LEU A 95 -9.83 19.02 13.30
N LEU A 96 -9.04 20.08 13.11
CA LEU A 96 -8.67 20.99 14.19
C LEU A 96 -9.91 21.69 14.78
N GLN A 97 -10.88 22.09 13.94
CA GLN A 97 -12.16 22.64 14.41
C GLN A 97 -12.98 21.60 15.19
N ARG A 98 -12.89 20.31 14.84
CA ARG A 98 -13.48 19.18 15.57
C ARG A 98 -12.67 18.77 16.81
N GLY A 99 -11.61 19.49 17.18
CA GLY A 99 -10.75 19.21 18.33
C GLY A 99 -9.68 18.14 18.11
N VAL A 100 -9.54 17.63 16.88
CA VAL A 100 -8.56 16.60 16.50
C VAL A 100 -7.31 17.27 15.93
N ILE A 101 -6.22 17.24 16.69
CA ILE A 101 -4.96 17.85 16.27
C ILE A 101 -4.16 16.89 15.39
N VAL A 102 -4.13 17.16 14.09
CA VAL A 102 -3.31 16.42 13.13
C VAL A 102 -2.78 17.36 12.05
N SER A 103 -1.51 17.22 11.68
CA SER A 103 -0.92 18.02 10.60
C SER A 103 -1.39 17.54 9.23
N SER A 104 -1.35 18.41 8.22
CA SER A 104 -1.68 18.07 6.83
C SER A 104 -0.84 16.90 6.28
N SER A 105 0.44 16.80 6.68
CA SER A 105 1.30 15.66 6.35
C SER A 105 0.87 14.37 7.08
N GLY A 106 0.39 14.50 8.32
CA GLY A 106 -0.21 13.41 9.09
C GLY A 106 -1.46 12.85 8.40
N VAL A 107 -2.35 13.74 7.96
CA VAL A 107 -3.55 13.38 7.16
C VAL A 107 -3.15 12.61 5.91
N ARG A 108 -2.19 13.12 5.13
CA ARG A 108 -1.70 12.41 3.92
C ARG A 108 -1.13 11.04 4.23
N SER A 109 -0.39 10.91 5.33
CA SER A 109 0.20 9.64 5.75
C SER A 109 -0.86 8.62 6.14
N VAL A 110 -1.94 9.06 6.79
CA VAL A 110 -3.11 8.22 7.08
C VAL A 110 -3.79 7.80 5.76
N TRP A 111 -4.04 8.73 4.85
CA TRP A 111 -4.68 8.42 3.57
C TRP A 111 -3.89 7.40 2.74
N LEU A 112 -2.57 7.56 2.64
CA LEU A 112 -1.73 6.60 1.90
C LEU A 112 -1.81 5.18 2.45
N ARG A 113 -1.91 5.03 3.77
CA ARG A 113 -2.00 3.71 4.42
C ARG A 113 -3.37 3.06 4.22
N ASN A 114 -4.41 3.87 4.11
CA ASN A 114 -5.80 3.41 3.96
C ASN A 114 -6.30 3.45 2.51
N GLY A 115 -5.42 3.76 1.54
CA GLY A 115 -5.79 3.82 0.13
C GLY A 115 -6.76 4.96 -0.21
N LEU A 116 -6.66 6.10 0.48
CA LEU A 116 -7.51 7.29 0.31
C LEU A 116 -6.71 8.48 -0.24
N GLU A 117 -5.54 8.25 -0.84
CA GLU A 117 -4.60 9.31 -1.19
C GLU A 117 -5.01 10.15 -2.40
N THR A 118 -5.95 9.67 -3.20
CA THR A 118 -6.48 10.38 -4.36
C THR A 118 -7.97 10.64 -4.22
N PHE A 119 -8.46 11.69 -4.89
CA PHE A 119 -9.88 12.01 -4.94
C PHE A 119 -10.72 10.84 -5.48
N LYS A 120 -10.27 10.19 -6.57
CA LYS A 120 -10.93 9.02 -7.16
C LYS A 120 -11.09 7.87 -6.15
N LYS A 121 -10.07 7.61 -5.34
CA LYS A 121 -10.14 6.54 -4.32
C LYS A 121 -11.08 6.91 -3.16
N ARG A 122 -11.12 8.18 -2.77
CA ARG A 122 -12.06 8.67 -1.75
C ARG A 122 -13.51 8.63 -2.21
N LEU A 123 -13.78 8.99 -3.47
CA LEU A 123 -15.11 8.81 -4.08
C LEU A 123 -15.53 7.34 -4.10
N LYS A 124 -14.63 6.43 -4.52
CA LYS A 124 -14.92 4.99 -4.49
C LYS A 124 -15.21 4.49 -3.07
N ALA A 125 -14.52 5.01 -2.06
CA ALA A 125 -14.79 4.67 -0.66
C ALA A 125 -16.16 5.20 -0.21
N LEU A 126 -16.55 6.39 -0.65
CA LEU A 126 -17.89 6.95 -0.41
C LEU A 126 -19.00 6.12 -1.07
N GLU A 127 -18.85 5.76 -2.35
CA GLU A 127 -19.79 4.90 -3.07
C GLU A 127 -19.95 3.54 -2.36
N ALA A 128 -18.84 2.93 -1.94
CA ALA A 128 -18.85 1.66 -1.21
C ALA A 128 -19.57 1.78 0.14
N LYS A 129 -19.35 2.88 0.88
CA LYS A 129 -20.04 3.14 2.15
C LYS A 129 -21.54 3.38 1.95
N SER A 130 -21.91 4.18 0.95
CA SER A 130 -23.32 4.42 0.61
C SER A 130 -24.04 3.13 0.19
N ALA A 131 -23.39 2.27 -0.58
CA ALA A 131 -23.95 0.97 -0.99
C ALA A 131 -24.12 -0.01 0.18
N GLN A 132 -23.23 0.04 1.19
CA GLN A 132 -23.31 -0.84 2.37
C GLN A 132 -24.37 -0.34 3.37
N ASP A 133 -24.33 0.96 3.69
CA ASP A 133 -25.13 1.54 4.76
C ASP A 133 -26.51 2.03 4.26
N GLY A 134 -26.72 2.09 2.94
CA GLY A 134 -27.95 2.61 2.34
C GLY A 134 -28.17 4.11 2.62
N ILE A 135 -27.09 4.86 2.86
CA ILE A 135 -27.15 6.27 3.27
C ILE A 135 -27.53 7.16 2.08
N LEU A 136 -28.42 8.12 2.33
CA LEU A 136 -28.68 9.23 1.42
C LEU A 136 -27.46 10.14 1.33
N LEU A 137 -26.92 10.28 0.13
CA LEU A 137 -25.80 11.17 -0.15
C LEU A 137 -26.19 12.63 0.10
N THR A 138 -25.27 13.40 0.66
CA THR A 138 -25.47 14.85 0.83
C THR A 138 -25.34 15.58 -0.51
N GLU A 139 -25.86 16.80 -0.60
CA GLU A 139 -25.73 17.63 -1.83
C GLU A 139 -24.26 17.82 -2.23
N GLU A 140 -23.36 18.04 -1.25
CA GLU A 140 -21.93 18.18 -1.51
C GLU A 140 -21.31 16.90 -2.10
N GLN A 141 -21.77 15.73 -1.63
CA GLN A 141 -21.31 14.43 -2.13
C GLN A 141 -21.82 14.16 -3.55
N LEU A 142 -23.07 14.51 -3.84
CA LEU A 142 -23.63 14.42 -5.19
C LEU A 142 -22.88 15.33 -6.16
N GLN A 143 -22.61 16.58 -5.78
CA GLN A 143 -21.82 17.51 -6.59
C GLN A 143 -20.40 16.97 -6.85
N ALA A 144 -19.78 16.33 -5.87
CA ALA A 144 -18.46 15.72 -6.02
C ALA A 144 -18.47 14.54 -7.03
N LEU A 145 -19.53 13.72 -7.02
CA LEU A 145 -19.73 12.63 -7.97
C LEU A 145 -20.02 13.14 -9.38
N GLU A 146 -20.92 14.13 -9.52
CA GLU A 146 -21.24 14.75 -10.80
C GLU A 146 -20.01 15.40 -11.44
N LYS A 147 -19.22 16.14 -10.65
CA LYS A 147 -17.97 16.74 -11.14
C LYS A 147 -16.97 15.68 -11.62
N ALA A 148 -16.85 14.57 -10.89
CA ALA A 148 -15.99 13.47 -11.29
C ALA A 148 -16.49 12.78 -12.58
N LYS A 149 -17.81 12.71 -12.79
CA LYS A 149 -18.41 12.20 -14.02
C LYS A 149 -18.13 13.13 -15.21
N GLN A 150 -18.35 14.43 -15.05
CA GLN A 150 -18.06 15.44 -16.08
C GLN A 150 -16.58 15.44 -16.50
N GLU A 151 -15.66 15.26 -15.54
CA GLU A 151 -14.22 15.18 -15.84
C GLU A 151 -13.87 13.94 -16.69
N LYS A 152 -14.52 12.79 -16.43
CA LYS A 152 -14.36 11.58 -17.24
C LYS A 152 -14.90 11.77 -18.66
N GLU A 153 -16.10 12.34 -18.79
CA GLU A 153 -16.71 12.66 -20.08
C GLU A 153 -15.84 13.61 -20.90
N ALA A 154 -15.26 14.64 -20.27
CA ALA A 154 -14.32 15.55 -20.91
C ALA A 154 -13.04 14.87 -21.40
N HIS A 155 -12.62 13.77 -20.74
CA HIS A 155 -11.50 12.93 -21.18
C HIS A 155 -11.89 11.87 -22.22
N GLY A 156 -13.15 11.85 -22.67
CA GLY A 156 -13.65 10.88 -23.64
C GLY A 156 -14.00 9.51 -23.05
N GLU A 157 -14.03 9.38 -21.72
CA GLU A 157 -14.61 8.21 -21.06
C GLU A 157 -16.14 8.37 -21.06
N ILE A 158 -16.83 7.46 -21.74
CA ILE A 158 -18.30 7.39 -21.76
C ILE A 158 -18.79 6.24 -20.88
N GLU A 159 -19.94 6.43 -20.25
CA GLU A 159 -20.65 5.31 -19.62
C GLU A 159 -21.24 4.41 -20.72
N THR A 160 -20.89 3.13 -20.66
CA THR A 160 -21.33 2.11 -21.62
C THR A 160 -21.87 0.91 -20.86
N GLU A 161 -22.97 0.33 -21.31
CA GLU A 161 -23.53 -0.86 -20.67
C GLU A 161 -22.62 -2.07 -20.81
N HIS A 162 -21.89 -2.15 -21.93
CA HIS A 162 -20.92 -3.20 -22.23
C HIS A 162 -19.79 -2.71 -23.15
N PRO A 163 -18.62 -3.38 -23.16
CA PRO A 163 -17.50 -3.00 -24.02
C PRO A 163 -17.90 -2.90 -25.49
N GLY A 164 -17.55 -1.79 -26.15
CA GLY A 164 -17.82 -1.54 -27.57
C GLY A 164 -19.18 -0.89 -27.88
N TYR A 165 -20.01 -0.62 -26.87
CA TYR A 165 -21.24 0.17 -27.05
C TYR A 165 -20.90 1.66 -27.06
N LEU A 166 -21.02 2.33 -28.20
CA LEU A 166 -20.69 3.75 -28.33
C LEU A 166 -21.89 4.69 -28.22
N GLY A 167 -23.11 4.17 -28.05
CA GLY A 167 -24.33 4.99 -28.08
C GLY A 167 -24.51 5.67 -29.45
N SER A 168 -25.43 5.16 -30.26
CA SER A 168 -25.81 5.79 -31.54
C SER A 168 -26.31 7.22 -31.36
#